data_AF-F4RV95-F1
#
_entry.id   AF-F4RV95-F1
#
_cell.length_a   1.000
_cell.length_b   1.000
_cell.length_c   1.000
_cell.angle_alpha   90.00
_cell.angle_beta   90.00
_cell.angle_gamma   90.00
#
_symmetry.space_group_name_H-M   'P 1'
#
loop_
_entity.id
_entity.type
_entity.pdbx_description
1 polymer ?
#
loop_
_entity_poly.entity_id
_entity_poly.type
_entity_poly.pdbx_seq_one_letter_code
_entity_poly.pdbx_strand_id
1 'polypeptide(L)'
;MLTSVQSLMVIGYLACLTTIKASANVCDIRGNGVADDACGMQKAFAGSSVYPQVMPDFKPRGALYAQYGHVVVGGAQQLSPTRVKTSPILSLALLDAKLSSTKYVAFCIDFQPNNRYTKLIWLQDGLALNAKTHLLASSRRALLPYQSPNPPKGTGTHEYVILVYQQTKVDQFRNWNSSPFNLKNFVTRFGLNGHLIAGSFFKSTYDVQMHPRSVSTATKLQSSPIKEALRVRPRSLGSITDLCNLNGDAASDGCQMQKAFAGSLVAPHIIPNFHPLGALYVQYRNIVVGGAQQLTPSRTNVHPTLSLKIATNNYNVIGKKYVVLMVDSSKGTSIVNLSWALWGISFDSNSHQMNLTPNQILCGYIPPHSKPAEREYVFLVYELPNNALNISKEYRTLFGSVNASNHDKVFFDLGKFVGLHNLKGPIAGSFFKLDL
;
A
#
# COMPACT_ATOMS: atom_id res chain seq x y z
N MET A 1 -48.13 -73.68 7.61
CA MET A 1 -46.74 -73.46 8.05
C MET A 1 -45.98 -72.93 6.83
N LEU A 2 -45.90 -71.64 6.47
CA LEU A 2 -45.65 -70.35 7.17
C LEU A 2 -44.24 -70.21 7.74
N THR A 3 -43.32 -69.66 6.93
CA THR A 3 -42.19 -68.77 7.29
C THR A 3 -41.87 -67.94 6.02
N SER A 4 -42.24 -66.66 5.96
CA SER A 4 -41.48 -65.46 6.38
C SER A 4 -40.23 -65.16 5.52
N VAL A 5 -40.36 -64.18 4.62
CA VAL A 5 -39.25 -63.35 4.12
C VAL A 5 -39.74 -61.90 4.12
N GLN A 6 -39.08 -61.04 4.90
CA GLN A 6 -39.34 -59.60 4.98
C GLN A 6 -38.72 -58.87 3.77
N SER A 7 -39.54 -58.13 3.03
CA SER A 7 -39.10 -57.05 2.13
C SER A 7 -39.33 -55.71 2.82
N LEU A 8 -38.25 -54.99 3.13
CA LEU A 8 -38.33 -53.57 3.49
C LEU A 8 -38.29 -52.73 2.22
N MET A 9 -39.39 -52.04 1.92
CA MET A 9 -39.51 -51.05 0.87
C MET A 9 -39.10 -49.69 1.45
N VAL A 10 -37.94 -49.15 1.03
CA VAL A 10 -37.52 -47.80 1.39
C VAL A 10 -38.21 -46.80 0.47
N ILE A 11 -39.16 -46.05 1.01
CA ILE A 11 -39.78 -44.88 0.36
C ILE A 11 -38.77 -43.74 0.40
N GLY A 12 -38.12 -43.47 -0.73
CA GLY A 12 -37.26 -42.30 -0.91
C GLY A 12 -38.10 -41.04 -1.12
N TYR A 13 -38.18 -40.18 -0.10
CA TYR A 13 -38.66 -38.81 -0.26
C TYR A 13 -37.59 -37.96 -0.94
N LEU A 14 -37.87 -37.51 -2.16
CA LEU A 14 -37.10 -36.50 -2.87
C LEU A 14 -37.47 -35.11 -2.30
N ALA A 15 -36.73 -34.64 -1.30
CA ALA A 15 -36.78 -33.23 -0.90
C ALA A 15 -35.79 -32.44 -1.77
N CYS A 16 -36.30 -31.80 -2.82
CA CYS A 16 -35.58 -30.79 -3.59
C CYS A 16 -35.39 -29.54 -2.70
N LEU A 17 -34.31 -29.52 -1.93
CA LEU A 17 -33.84 -28.33 -1.23
C LEU A 17 -33.17 -27.40 -2.24
N THR A 18 -33.91 -26.41 -2.74
CA THR A 18 -33.33 -25.21 -3.33
C THR A 18 -32.73 -24.36 -2.21
N THR A 19 -31.54 -24.74 -1.74
CA THR A 19 -30.74 -23.87 -0.86
C THR A 19 -30.37 -22.61 -1.64
N ILE A 20 -30.96 -21.49 -1.22
CA ILE A 20 -30.52 -20.13 -1.52
C ILE A 20 -29.04 -20.06 -1.18
N LYS A 21 -28.15 -20.03 -2.20
CA LYS A 21 -26.72 -19.81 -1.97
C LYS A 21 -26.58 -18.45 -1.31
N ALA A 22 -26.21 -18.45 -0.02
CA ALA A 22 -25.63 -17.28 0.61
C ALA A 22 -24.48 -16.80 -0.31
N SER A 23 -24.48 -15.50 -0.63
CA SER A 23 -23.37 -14.87 -1.34
C SER A 23 -22.06 -15.27 -0.67
N ALA A 24 -21.24 -16.10 -1.32
CA ALA A 24 -19.95 -16.50 -0.80
C ALA A 24 -19.12 -15.24 -0.46
N ASN A 25 -18.45 -15.22 0.69
CA ASN A 25 -17.53 -14.14 1.02
C ASN A 25 -16.40 -14.14 -0.03
N VAL A 26 -15.96 -12.97 -0.48
CA VAL A 26 -14.88 -12.89 -1.48
C VAL A 26 -13.59 -13.54 -1.00
N CYS A 27 -13.36 -13.56 0.31
CA CYS A 27 -12.22 -14.23 0.92
C CYS A 27 -12.28 -15.77 0.86
N ASP A 28 -13.45 -16.35 0.60
CA ASP A 28 -13.61 -17.80 0.48
C ASP A 28 -13.32 -18.30 -0.94
N ILE A 29 -13.27 -17.38 -1.93
CA ILE A 29 -13.06 -17.72 -3.34
C ILE A 29 -11.54 -17.82 -3.58
N ARG A 30 -11.05 -19.06 -3.72
CA ARG A 30 -9.62 -19.33 -3.99
C ARG A 30 -9.32 -19.35 -5.49
N GLY A 31 -8.09 -18.98 -5.85
CA GLY A 31 -7.58 -19.07 -7.23
C GLY A 31 -8.15 -18.03 -8.20
N ASN A 32 -8.81 -16.99 -7.68
CA ASN A 32 -9.35 -15.90 -8.47
C ASN A 32 -8.69 -14.59 -8.06
N GLY A 33 -7.90 -13.99 -8.96
CA GLY A 33 -7.15 -12.77 -8.63
C GLY A 33 -8.04 -11.58 -8.24
N VAL A 34 -9.24 -11.45 -8.80
CA VAL A 34 -10.19 -10.39 -8.42
C VAL A 34 -10.70 -10.61 -7.00
N ALA A 35 -10.98 -11.86 -6.63
CA ALA A 35 -11.44 -12.21 -5.30
C ALA A 35 -10.34 -12.02 -4.25
N ASP A 36 -9.12 -12.44 -4.57
CA ASP A 36 -7.92 -12.22 -3.75
C ASP A 36 -7.74 -10.72 -3.45
N ASP A 37 -7.92 -9.86 -4.46
CA ASP A 37 -7.77 -8.42 -4.33
C ASP A 37 -8.90 -7.77 -3.53
N ALA A 38 -10.14 -8.20 -3.78
CA ALA A 38 -11.29 -7.76 -3.00
C ALA A 38 -11.16 -8.18 -1.53
N CYS A 39 -10.66 -9.39 -1.27
CA CYS A 39 -10.39 -9.87 0.08
C CYS A 39 -9.26 -9.09 0.76
N GLY A 40 -8.14 -8.83 0.05
CA GLY A 40 -7.06 -8.00 0.56
C GLY A 40 -7.54 -6.60 0.96
N MET A 41 -8.42 -6.01 0.14
CA MET A 41 -9.05 -4.74 0.46
C MET A 41 -10.01 -4.83 1.66
N GLN A 42 -10.78 -5.91 1.77
CA GLN A 42 -11.66 -6.15 2.92
C GLN A 42 -10.88 -6.23 4.23
N LYS A 43 -9.74 -6.92 4.24
CA LYS A 43 -8.81 -6.94 5.37
C LYS A 43 -8.20 -5.57 5.66
N ALA A 44 -7.82 -4.82 4.62
CA ALA A 44 -7.29 -3.47 4.80
C ALA A 44 -8.31 -2.53 5.46
N PHE A 45 -9.59 -2.61 5.06
CA PHE A 45 -10.66 -1.86 5.73
C PHE A 45 -10.85 -2.31 7.18
N ALA A 46 -10.76 -3.60 7.49
CA ALA A 46 -10.88 -4.09 8.87
C ALA A 46 -9.81 -3.51 9.82
N GLY A 47 -8.62 -3.16 9.30
CA GLY A 47 -7.58 -2.44 10.03
C GLY A 47 -7.67 -0.91 9.97
N SER A 48 -8.68 -0.34 9.30
CA SER A 48 -8.90 1.11 9.21
C SER A 48 -9.71 1.64 10.39
N SER A 49 -9.70 2.96 10.61
CA SER A 49 -10.60 3.58 11.59
C SER A 49 -12.01 3.84 11.01
N VAL A 50 -12.13 3.83 9.67
CA VAL A 50 -13.42 3.90 8.95
C VAL A 50 -14.31 2.70 9.28
N TYR A 51 -13.72 1.52 9.46
CA TYR A 51 -14.44 0.32 9.89
C TYR A 51 -14.27 0.09 11.40
N PRO A 52 -15.34 -0.26 12.15
CA PRO A 52 -16.75 -0.25 11.76
C PRO A 52 -17.41 1.14 11.91
N GLN A 53 -16.67 2.20 12.26
CA GLN A 53 -17.21 3.49 12.73
C GLN A 53 -18.11 4.20 11.72
N VAL A 54 -17.69 4.26 10.45
CA VAL A 54 -18.40 4.93 9.36
C VAL A 54 -19.18 3.92 8.51
N MET A 55 -18.61 2.73 8.34
CA MET A 55 -19.15 1.65 7.53
C MET A 55 -19.11 0.35 8.34
N PRO A 56 -20.25 -0.09 8.92
CA PRO A 56 -20.26 -1.23 9.84
C PRO A 56 -20.11 -2.59 9.14
N ASP A 57 -20.36 -2.66 7.84
CA ASP A 57 -20.18 -3.87 7.03
C ASP A 57 -19.51 -3.51 5.70
N PHE A 58 -18.49 -4.26 5.32
CA PHE A 58 -17.79 -4.12 4.04
C PHE A 58 -17.64 -5.50 3.40
N LYS A 59 -18.58 -5.80 2.49
CA LYS A 59 -18.63 -7.04 1.70
C LYS A 59 -18.50 -6.67 0.23
N PRO A 60 -17.28 -6.48 -0.28
CA PRO A 60 -17.08 -6.17 -1.68
C PRO A 60 -17.53 -7.33 -2.56
N ARG A 61 -17.90 -7.04 -3.81
CA ARG A 61 -18.28 -7.98 -4.88
C ARG A 61 -17.35 -7.88 -6.09
N GLY A 62 -16.24 -7.17 -5.92
CA GLY A 62 -15.22 -6.88 -6.91
C GLY A 62 -14.06 -6.08 -6.31
N ALA A 63 -13.03 -5.85 -7.10
CA ALA A 63 -11.84 -5.09 -6.71
C ALA A 63 -11.85 -3.71 -7.36
N LEU A 64 -11.67 -2.65 -6.54
CA LEU A 64 -11.55 -1.28 -6.99
C LEU A 64 -10.09 -0.83 -6.97
N TYR A 65 -9.64 -0.30 -8.09
CA TYR A 65 -8.31 0.28 -8.26
C TYR A 65 -8.45 1.78 -8.48
N ALA A 66 -7.98 2.58 -7.52
CA ALA A 66 -7.91 4.03 -7.64
C ALA A 66 -6.48 4.44 -8.01
N GLN A 67 -6.30 5.00 -9.21
CA GLN A 67 -4.99 5.36 -9.75
C GLN A 67 -4.73 6.87 -9.64
N TYR A 68 -3.63 7.23 -8.99
CA TYR A 68 -3.11 8.59 -8.87
C TYR A 68 -1.74 8.70 -9.56
N GLY A 69 -1.74 9.12 -10.82
CA GLY A 69 -0.55 9.09 -11.67
C GLY A 69 -0.10 7.66 -11.94
N HIS A 70 1.08 7.27 -11.45
CA HIS A 70 1.64 5.93 -11.62
C HIS A 70 1.40 5.00 -10.43
N VAL A 71 0.68 5.47 -9.41
CA VAL A 71 0.39 4.70 -8.20
C VAL A 71 -1.05 4.23 -8.24
N VAL A 72 -1.27 2.94 -8.03
CA VAL A 72 -2.59 2.34 -7.86
C VAL A 72 -2.77 1.97 -6.39
N VAL A 73 -3.79 2.55 -5.76
CA VAL A 73 -4.11 2.34 -4.35
C VAL A 73 -4.63 0.91 -4.16
N GLY A 74 -3.91 0.12 -3.37
CA GLY A 74 -4.36 -1.22 -2.97
C GLY A 74 -4.61 -1.37 -1.46
N GLY A 75 -5.12 -0.31 -0.83
CA GLY A 75 -5.61 -0.32 0.56
C GLY A 75 -4.62 0.26 1.56
N ALA A 76 -5.09 1.16 2.42
CA ALA A 76 -4.34 1.81 3.49
C ALA A 76 -3.05 2.57 3.10
N GLN A 77 -2.77 2.72 1.80
CA GLN A 77 -1.54 3.33 1.30
C GLN A 77 -1.44 4.79 1.74
N GLN A 78 -0.31 5.18 2.32
CA GLN A 78 -0.03 6.58 2.62
C GLN A 78 0.36 7.32 1.34
N LEU A 79 -0.44 8.31 0.93
CA LEU A 79 -0.18 9.18 -0.22
C LEU A 79 -0.02 10.62 0.23
N SER A 80 0.86 11.36 -0.45
CA SER A 80 1.02 12.78 -0.24
C SER A 80 -0.17 13.59 -0.77
N PRO A 81 -0.55 14.71 -0.13
CA PRO A 81 -1.56 15.63 -0.66
C PRO A 81 -1.29 16.07 -2.11
N THR A 82 -0.02 16.30 -2.47
CA THR A 82 0.40 16.63 -3.84
C THR A 82 0.03 15.53 -4.84
N ARG A 83 0.29 14.25 -4.50
CA ARG A 83 -0.05 13.09 -5.34
C ARG A 83 -1.54 12.97 -5.61
N VAL A 84 -2.37 13.25 -4.60
CA VAL A 84 -3.82 13.07 -4.66
C VAL A 84 -4.57 14.36 -4.96
N LYS A 85 -3.86 15.41 -5.43
CA LYS A 85 -4.44 16.71 -5.75
C LYS A 85 -5.56 16.62 -6.78
N THR A 86 -5.41 15.78 -7.80
CA THR A 86 -6.41 15.52 -8.84
C THR A 86 -7.20 14.25 -8.54
N SER A 87 -8.42 14.14 -9.06
CA SER A 87 -9.25 12.93 -8.91
C SER A 87 -8.56 11.71 -9.52
N PRO A 88 -8.75 10.51 -8.93
CA PRO A 88 -8.14 9.30 -9.47
C PRO A 88 -8.83 8.83 -10.75
N ILE A 89 -8.11 8.04 -11.54
CA ILE A 89 -8.72 7.17 -12.54
C ILE A 89 -9.20 5.91 -11.80
N LEU A 90 -10.45 5.51 -12.00
CA LEU A 90 -11.01 4.31 -11.37
C LEU A 90 -11.08 3.16 -12.37
N SER A 91 -10.56 2.00 -11.96
CA SER A 91 -10.80 0.72 -12.63
C SER A 91 -11.51 -0.25 -11.70
N LEU A 92 -12.44 -1.04 -12.24
CA LEU A 92 -13.26 -1.98 -11.48
C LEU A 92 -13.22 -3.36 -12.12
N ALA A 93 -12.79 -4.36 -11.35
CA ALA A 93 -12.88 -5.76 -11.71
C ALA A 93 -14.02 -6.42 -10.91
N LEU A 94 -14.92 -7.13 -11.60
CA LEU A 94 -16.12 -7.71 -11.02
C LEU A 94 -15.98 -9.22 -10.87
N LEU A 95 -16.56 -9.78 -9.80
CA LEU A 95 -16.71 -11.23 -9.66
C LEU A 95 -17.93 -11.78 -10.40
N ASP A 96 -18.97 -10.95 -10.55
CA ASP A 96 -20.18 -11.29 -11.28
C ASP A 96 -20.25 -10.51 -12.60
N ALA A 97 -20.10 -11.23 -13.72
CA ALA A 97 -20.14 -10.65 -15.05
C ALA A 97 -21.48 -9.96 -15.37
N LYS A 98 -22.59 -10.33 -14.71
CA LYS A 98 -23.91 -9.70 -14.92
C LYS A 98 -23.94 -8.22 -14.51
N LEU A 99 -23.01 -7.79 -13.65
CA LEU A 99 -22.92 -6.40 -13.21
C LEU A 99 -22.26 -5.49 -14.26
N SER A 100 -21.61 -6.04 -15.29
CA SER A 100 -20.85 -5.27 -16.27
C SER A 100 -21.68 -4.25 -17.09
N SER A 101 -22.97 -4.51 -17.30
CA SER A 101 -23.89 -3.63 -18.03
C SER A 101 -24.59 -2.59 -17.16
N THR A 102 -24.33 -2.57 -15.85
CA THR A 102 -24.97 -1.65 -14.91
C THR A 102 -24.26 -0.29 -14.84
N LYS A 103 -24.96 0.71 -14.33
CA LYS A 103 -24.37 2.01 -13.97
C LYS A 103 -23.93 2.00 -12.52
N TYR A 104 -22.93 2.82 -12.21
CA TYR A 104 -22.35 2.94 -10.89
C TYR A 104 -22.37 4.37 -10.39
N VAL A 105 -22.38 4.50 -9.07
CA VAL A 105 -22.08 5.74 -8.37
C VAL A 105 -20.79 5.56 -7.57
N ALA A 106 -19.87 6.51 -7.71
CA ALA A 106 -18.64 6.56 -6.93
C ALA A 106 -18.61 7.83 -6.08
N PHE A 107 -18.10 7.71 -4.87
CA PHE A 107 -17.87 8.86 -4.01
C PHE A 107 -16.65 8.67 -3.14
N CYS A 108 -16.04 9.80 -2.74
CA CYS A 108 -14.90 9.82 -1.83
C CYS A 108 -15.26 10.57 -0.54
N ILE A 109 -14.91 9.95 0.58
CA ILE A 109 -15.12 10.46 1.94
C ILE A 109 -13.76 10.76 2.56
N ASP A 110 -13.59 11.95 3.11
CA ASP A 110 -12.52 12.29 4.06
C ASP A 110 -13.00 11.95 5.47
N PHE A 111 -12.43 10.90 6.07
CA PHE A 111 -12.63 10.55 7.46
C PHE A 111 -11.45 10.98 8.31
N GLN A 112 -11.73 11.64 9.42
CA GLN A 112 -10.76 12.18 10.36
C GLN A 112 -10.84 11.38 11.66
N PRO A 113 -9.98 10.37 11.88
CA PRO A 113 -10.12 9.45 13.02
C PRO A 113 -10.10 10.17 14.37
N ASN A 114 -9.28 11.21 14.50
CA ASN A 114 -9.04 11.90 15.78
C ASN A 114 -10.26 12.67 16.30
N ASN A 115 -11.06 13.28 15.42
CA ASN A 115 -12.27 14.03 15.78
C ASN A 115 -13.56 13.34 15.30
N ARG A 116 -13.45 12.15 14.70
CA ARG A 116 -14.54 11.36 14.10
C ARG A 116 -15.39 12.16 13.11
N TYR A 117 -14.79 13.15 12.46
CA TYR A 117 -15.47 13.97 11.47
C TYR A 117 -15.39 13.32 10.09
N THR A 118 -16.49 13.41 9.35
CA THR A 118 -16.62 12.82 8.02
C THR A 118 -17.11 13.86 7.04
N LYS A 119 -16.44 13.97 5.88
CA LYS A 119 -16.79 14.93 4.83
C LYS A 119 -16.85 14.22 3.48
N LEU A 120 -17.90 14.48 2.71
CA LEU A 120 -17.95 14.09 1.31
C LEU A 120 -17.09 15.05 0.49
N ILE A 121 -16.12 14.54 -0.25
CA ILE A 121 -15.19 15.35 -1.05
C ILE A 121 -15.28 15.08 -2.56
N TRP A 122 -16.02 14.04 -2.97
CA TRP A 122 -16.28 13.75 -4.38
C TRP A 122 -17.54 12.90 -4.52
N LEU A 123 -18.37 13.16 -5.53
CA LEU A 123 -19.54 12.36 -5.87
C LEU A 123 -19.77 12.40 -7.38
N GLN A 124 -19.77 11.23 -8.01
CA GLN A 124 -19.97 11.03 -9.44
C GLN A 124 -20.97 9.91 -9.68
N ASP A 125 -22.02 10.19 -10.43
CA ASP A 125 -23.01 9.20 -10.87
C ASP A 125 -22.87 8.88 -12.37
N GLY A 126 -23.66 7.90 -12.82
CA GLY A 126 -23.76 7.53 -14.22
C GLY A 126 -22.50 6.86 -14.78
N LEU A 127 -21.62 6.37 -13.91
CA LEU A 127 -20.38 5.71 -14.32
C LEU A 127 -20.72 4.41 -15.06
N ALA A 128 -20.16 4.27 -16.26
CA ALA A 128 -20.21 3.06 -17.06
C ALA A 128 -18.88 2.31 -16.93
N LEU A 129 -18.93 0.99 -16.82
CA LEU A 129 -17.74 0.14 -16.87
C LEU A 129 -17.39 -0.17 -18.32
N ASN A 130 -16.17 0.13 -18.73
CA ASN A 130 -15.63 -0.35 -20.00
C ASN A 130 -15.20 -1.82 -19.84
N ALA A 131 -15.84 -2.73 -20.58
CA ALA A 131 -15.57 -4.17 -20.47
C ALA A 131 -14.15 -4.60 -20.89
N LYS A 132 -13.47 -3.81 -21.74
CA LYS A 132 -12.11 -4.12 -22.22
C LYS A 132 -11.02 -3.55 -21.32
N THR A 133 -11.20 -2.32 -20.86
CA THR A 133 -10.17 -1.61 -20.08
C THR A 133 -10.43 -1.63 -18.58
N HIS A 134 -11.61 -2.10 -18.15
CA HIS A 134 -12.10 -2.05 -16.78
C HIS A 134 -12.25 -0.64 -16.20
N LEU A 135 -12.12 0.41 -17.01
CA LEU A 135 -12.24 1.80 -16.55
C LEU A 135 -13.70 2.17 -16.26
N LEU A 136 -13.91 2.88 -15.17
CA LEU A 136 -15.17 3.57 -14.86
C LEU A 136 -15.10 5.01 -15.40
N ALA A 137 -16.05 5.37 -16.25
CA ALA A 137 -16.15 6.73 -16.78
C ALA A 137 -17.61 7.19 -16.86
N SER A 138 -17.84 8.48 -16.68
CA SER A 138 -19.15 9.10 -16.84
C SER A 138 -19.08 10.19 -17.89
N SER A 139 -20.10 10.30 -18.73
CA SER A 139 -20.30 11.44 -19.63
C SER A 139 -20.91 12.64 -18.89
N ARG A 140 -21.30 12.47 -17.63
CA ARG A 140 -21.92 13.51 -16.79
C ARG A 140 -20.85 14.20 -15.96
N ARG A 141 -21.06 15.49 -15.71
CA ARG A 141 -20.25 16.25 -14.74
C ARG A 141 -20.46 15.68 -13.33
N ALA A 142 -19.41 15.68 -12.52
CA ALA A 142 -19.50 15.29 -11.12
C ALA A 142 -20.54 16.15 -10.38
N LEU A 143 -21.35 15.49 -9.55
CA LEU A 143 -22.37 16.14 -8.72
C LEU A 143 -21.71 16.93 -7.58
N LEU A 144 -20.63 16.38 -7.03
CA LEU A 144 -19.68 17.09 -6.20
C LEU A 144 -18.30 16.95 -6.86
N PRO A 145 -17.73 18.03 -7.41
CA PRO A 145 -16.36 18.01 -7.93
C PRO A 145 -15.37 17.53 -6.87
N TYR A 146 -14.34 16.81 -7.31
CA TYR A 146 -13.31 16.30 -6.42
C TYR A 146 -12.59 17.46 -5.71
N GLN A 147 -12.69 17.47 -4.38
CA GLN A 147 -11.95 18.39 -3.53
C GLN A 147 -10.63 17.73 -3.14
N SER A 148 -9.52 18.39 -3.47
CA SER A 148 -8.19 17.88 -3.21
C SER A 148 -7.99 17.61 -1.70
N PRO A 149 -7.57 16.40 -1.31
CA PRO A 149 -7.11 16.09 0.04
C PRO A 149 -6.04 17.08 0.49
N ASN A 150 -6.29 17.74 1.62
CA ASN A 150 -5.35 18.67 2.22
C ASN A 150 -5.54 18.70 3.75
N PRO A 151 -5.15 17.63 4.47
CA PRO A 151 -5.28 17.57 5.92
C PRO A 151 -4.57 18.76 6.59
N PRO A 152 -5.24 19.52 7.48
CA PRO A 152 -4.60 20.62 8.17
C PRO A 152 -3.47 20.17 9.11
N LYS A 153 -2.53 21.07 9.41
CA LYS A 153 -1.46 20.78 10.35
C LYS A 153 -2.04 20.43 11.72
N GLY A 154 -1.61 19.30 12.28
CA GLY A 154 -2.01 18.86 13.63
C GLY A 154 -3.31 18.07 13.71
N THR A 155 -4.05 17.86 12.61
CA THR A 155 -5.25 17.00 12.62
C THR A 155 -4.91 15.51 12.56
N GLY A 156 -3.66 15.17 12.26
CA GLY A 156 -3.16 13.80 12.15
C GLY A 156 -3.35 13.22 10.75
N THR A 157 -3.45 11.89 10.68
CA THR A 157 -3.67 11.14 9.44
C THR A 157 -5.16 11.01 9.17
N HIS A 158 -5.61 11.50 8.01
CA HIS A 158 -6.96 11.29 7.52
C HIS A 158 -7.02 10.03 6.65
N GLU A 159 -8.19 9.38 6.60
CA GLU A 159 -8.49 8.24 5.73
C GLU A 159 -9.47 8.65 4.63
N TYR A 160 -9.03 8.53 3.38
CA TYR A 160 -9.80 8.91 2.20
C TYR A 160 -10.40 7.68 1.53
N VAL A 161 -11.70 7.50 1.69
CA VAL A 161 -12.42 6.28 1.34
C VAL A 161 -13.21 6.48 0.07
N ILE A 162 -12.84 5.74 -0.98
CA ILE A 162 -13.54 5.70 -2.26
C ILE A 162 -14.42 4.47 -2.28
N LEU A 163 -15.73 4.66 -2.39
CA LEU A 163 -16.69 3.57 -2.52
C LEU A 163 -17.38 3.61 -3.88
N VAL A 164 -17.64 2.43 -4.43
CA VAL A 164 -18.44 2.25 -5.64
C VAL A 164 -19.65 1.38 -5.31
N TYR A 165 -20.83 1.90 -5.62
CA TYR A 165 -22.10 1.19 -5.49
C TYR A 165 -22.74 1.01 -6.87
N GLN A 166 -23.49 -0.08 -7.03
CA GLN A 166 -24.40 -0.22 -8.15
C GLN A 166 -25.48 0.86 -8.04
N GLN A 167 -25.68 1.62 -9.11
CA GLN A 167 -26.67 2.68 -9.15
C GLN A 167 -28.06 2.07 -9.37
N THR A 168 -28.93 2.19 -8.35
CA THR A 168 -30.30 1.66 -8.37
C THR A 168 -31.33 2.71 -8.77
N LYS A 169 -31.09 3.99 -8.44
CA LYS A 169 -31.96 5.11 -8.79
C LYS A 169 -31.26 6.05 -9.76
N VAL A 170 -31.93 6.36 -10.85
CA VAL A 170 -31.45 7.34 -11.84
C VAL A 170 -31.87 8.75 -11.39
N ASP A 171 -30.96 9.72 -11.50
CA ASP A 171 -31.20 11.17 -11.33
C ASP A 171 -31.59 11.72 -9.94
N GLN A 172 -31.48 10.94 -8.86
CA GLN A 172 -31.88 11.41 -7.52
C GLN A 172 -30.75 12.05 -6.69
N PHE A 173 -29.49 11.94 -7.09
CA PHE A 173 -28.35 12.38 -6.27
C PHE A 173 -28.13 13.91 -6.20
N ARG A 174 -29.00 14.72 -6.83
CA ARG A 174 -28.90 16.18 -6.79
C ARG A 174 -29.21 16.71 -5.38
N ASN A 175 -28.61 17.83 -5.02
CA ASN A 175 -28.84 18.57 -3.77
C ASN A 175 -28.37 17.86 -2.48
N TRP A 176 -27.39 16.94 -2.55
CA TRP A 176 -26.75 16.45 -1.34
C TRP A 176 -25.68 17.43 -0.85
N ASN A 177 -26.02 18.17 0.20
CA ASN A 177 -25.08 19.04 0.90
C ASN A 177 -25.22 18.81 2.41
N SER A 178 -24.67 17.70 2.91
CA SER A 178 -24.61 17.45 4.36
C SER A 178 -23.15 17.42 4.80
N SER A 179 -22.77 18.44 5.56
CA SER A 179 -21.57 18.46 6.38
C SER A 179 -22.05 18.62 7.83
N PRO A 180 -21.76 17.67 8.74
CA PRO A 180 -21.01 16.44 8.53
C PRO A 180 -21.72 15.44 7.60
N PHE A 181 -20.93 14.64 6.87
CA PHE A 181 -21.45 13.58 6.01
C PHE A 181 -21.75 12.32 6.82
N ASN A 182 -22.92 11.71 6.59
CA ASN A 182 -23.28 10.43 7.20
C ASN A 182 -23.54 9.38 6.10
N LEU A 183 -22.66 8.38 6.03
CA LEU A 183 -22.72 7.33 5.00
C LEU A 183 -24.02 6.53 5.07
N LYS A 184 -24.47 6.13 6.26
CA LYS A 184 -25.70 5.34 6.47
C LYS A 184 -26.93 6.08 5.93
N ASN A 185 -27.06 7.37 6.22
CA ASN A 185 -28.15 8.20 5.72
C ASN A 185 -28.09 8.36 4.20
N PHE A 186 -26.90 8.56 3.65
CA PHE A 186 -26.68 8.66 2.21
C PHE A 186 -27.11 7.38 1.49
N VAL A 187 -26.61 6.21 1.90
CA VAL A 187 -26.95 4.94 1.26
C VAL A 187 -28.43 4.60 1.39
N THR A 188 -29.05 4.94 2.53
CA THR A 188 -30.49 4.71 2.75
C THR A 188 -31.34 5.61 1.86
N ARG A 189 -31.08 6.92 1.84
CA ARG A 189 -31.84 7.89 1.03
C ARG A 189 -31.82 7.52 -0.46
N PHE A 190 -30.67 7.11 -0.97
CA PHE A 190 -30.51 6.81 -2.38
C PHE A 190 -30.74 5.34 -2.74
N GLY A 191 -31.14 4.49 -1.79
CA GLY A 191 -31.46 3.08 -2.05
C GLY A 191 -30.24 2.26 -2.48
N LEU A 192 -29.08 2.53 -1.87
CA LEU A 192 -27.81 1.85 -2.15
C LEU A 192 -27.51 0.72 -1.15
N ASN A 193 -28.39 0.49 -0.17
CA ASN A 193 -28.25 -0.59 0.81
C ASN A 193 -28.12 -1.95 0.11
N GLY A 194 -27.09 -2.72 0.45
CA GLY A 194 -26.82 -4.03 -0.17
C GLY A 194 -26.24 -3.97 -1.60
N HIS A 195 -26.02 -2.77 -2.13
CA HIS A 195 -25.51 -2.55 -3.49
C HIS A 195 -24.05 -2.09 -3.53
N LEU A 196 -23.31 -2.23 -2.42
CA LEU A 196 -21.87 -2.00 -2.41
C LEU A 196 -21.20 -2.97 -3.38
N ILE A 197 -20.34 -2.45 -4.24
CA ILE A 197 -19.61 -3.25 -5.23
C ILE A 197 -18.16 -3.39 -4.82
N ALA A 198 -17.50 -2.29 -4.51
CA ALA A 198 -16.11 -2.31 -4.10
C ALA A 198 -15.76 -1.01 -3.37
N GLY A 199 -14.63 -1.01 -2.69
CA GLY A 199 -14.05 0.16 -2.07
C GLY A 199 -12.54 0.15 -2.23
N SER A 200 -11.92 1.31 -2.08
CA SER A 200 -10.49 1.48 -1.93
C SER A 200 -10.27 2.67 -1.02
N PHE A 201 -9.13 2.74 -0.33
CA PHE A 201 -8.82 3.89 0.49
C PHE A 201 -7.32 4.11 0.60
N PHE A 202 -6.96 5.37 0.81
CA PHE A 202 -5.60 5.79 1.10
C PHE A 202 -5.59 6.68 2.35
N LYS A 203 -4.41 6.84 2.93
CA LYS A 203 -4.17 7.70 4.08
C LYS A 203 -3.40 8.93 3.61
N SER A 204 -3.69 10.09 4.17
CA SER A 204 -2.90 11.30 3.93
C SER A 204 -2.78 12.13 5.19
N THR A 205 -1.67 12.85 5.32
CA THR A 205 -1.42 13.78 6.42
C THR A 205 -1.05 15.14 5.86
N TYR A 206 -1.01 16.14 6.74
CA TYR A 206 -0.43 17.43 6.43
C TYR A 206 0.92 17.31 5.71
N ASP A 207 1.06 18.09 4.64
CA ASP A 207 2.26 18.29 3.85
C ASP A 207 2.49 19.81 3.70
N VAL A 208 3.71 20.23 3.99
CA VAL A 208 4.16 21.62 3.90
C VAL A 208 4.04 22.18 2.48
N GLN A 209 4.10 21.33 1.46
CA GLN A 209 4.03 21.76 0.05
C GLN A 209 2.67 22.35 -0.34
N MET A 210 1.58 21.87 0.25
CA MET A 210 0.22 22.38 -0.01
C MET A 210 -0.09 23.67 0.77
N HIS A 211 0.77 24.04 1.72
CA HIS A 211 0.63 25.23 2.54
C HIS A 211 1.97 25.99 2.55
N PRO A 212 2.38 26.59 1.41
CA PRO A 212 3.61 27.35 1.36
C PRO A 212 3.57 28.39 2.48
N ARG A 213 4.57 28.34 3.37
CA ARG A 213 4.75 29.39 4.38
C ARG A 213 4.82 30.70 3.62
N SER A 214 3.93 31.63 3.93
CA SER A 214 4.22 33.05 3.72
C SER A 214 5.54 33.30 4.44
N VAL A 215 6.59 33.54 3.67
CA VAL A 215 7.92 33.85 4.19
C VAL A 215 7.81 35.22 4.87
N SER A 216 7.47 35.24 6.15
CA SER A 216 7.65 36.42 6.98
C SER A 216 9.12 36.49 7.36
N THR A 217 9.73 37.58 6.92
CA THR A 217 11.11 38.00 7.08
C THR A 217 11.65 37.81 8.50
N ALA A 218 12.87 37.26 8.57
CA ALA A 218 13.87 37.33 9.63
C ALA A 218 13.42 37.69 11.06
N THR A 219 13.55 36.75 12.00
CA THR A 219 13.75 37.08 13.42
C THR A 219 15.11 36.56 13.87
N LYS A 220 15.98 37.53 14.22
CA LYS A 220 17.31 37.38 14.82
C LYS A 220 17.33 36.27 15.88
N LEU A 221 18.23 35.30 15.73
CA LEU A 221 18.69 34.47 16.86
C LEU A 221 19.43 35.38 17.85
N GLN A 222 18.89 35.54 19.05
CA GLN A 222 19.68 35.89 20.24
C GLN A 222 20.18 34.58 20.87
N SER A 223 21.49 34.41 20.88
CA SER A 223 22.17 33.33 21.60
C SER A 223 22.24 33.65 23.10
N SER A 224 22.08 32.63 23.93
CA SER A 224 22.67 32.60 25.27
C SER A 224 23.27 31.22 25.54
N PRO A 225 24.38 31.14 26.31
CA PRO A 225 25.28 30.00 26.26
C PRO A 225 25.01 29.02 27.41
N ILE A 226 24.88 27.74 27.10
CA ILE A 226 24.99 26.68 28.12
C ILE A 226 25.96 25.61 27.63
N LYS A 227 27.15 25.70 28.24
CA LYS A 227 28.15 24.68 28.61
C LYS A 227 28.20 23.37 27.82
N GLU A 228 29.31 23.26 27.09
CA GLU A 228 30.11 22.08 26.74
C GLU A 228 30.00 20.91 27.75
N ALA A 229 29.61 19.74 27.27
CA ALA A 229 30.06 18.45 27.79
C ALA A 229 30.13 17.42 26.65
N LEU A 230 31.33 16.90 26.44
CA LEU A 230 31.77 15.83 25.54
C LEU A 230 30.66 14.93 24.97
N ARG A 231 30.41 15.06 23.66
CA ARG A 231 29.89 13.97 22.82
C ARG A 231 30.71 13.94 21.54
N VAL A 232 31.40 12.83 21.32
CA VAL A 232 32.04 12.49 20.05
C VAL A 232 30.98 12.60 18.95
N ARG A 233 31.06 13.63 18.11
CA ARG A 233 30.18 13.79 16.95
C ARG A 233 30.57 12.76 15.90
N PRO A 234 29.63 11.94 15.37
CA PRO A 234 29.86 11.30 14.09
C PRO A 234 30.10 12.42 13.07
N ARG A 235 31.10 12.26 12.19
CA ARG A 235 31.29 13.16 11.03
C ARG A 235 29.95 13.29 10.32
N SER A 236 29.39 14.50 10.30
CA SER A 236 28.15 14.80 9.61
C SER A 236 28.31 14.43 8.14
N LEU A 237 27.47 13.52 7.64
CA LEU A 237 27.09 13.60 6.24
C LEU A 237 26.64 15.05 6.00
N GLY A 238 27.27 15.75 5.05
CA GLY A 238 26.96 17.15 4.78
C GLY A 238 25.44 17.35 4.69
N SER A 239 24.94 18.38 5.36
CA SER A 239 23.52 18.75 5.53
C SER A 239 22.62 18.16 4.43
N ILE A 240 22.14 16.93 4.65
CA ILE A 240 21.12 16.36 3.77
C ILE A 240 19.89 17.20 4.07
N THR A 241 19.47 18.00 3.09
CA THR A 241 18.18 18.70 3.17
C THR A 241 17.13 17.67 3.54
N ASP A 242 16.46 17.87 4.67
CA ASP A 242 15.40 16.98 5.13
C ASP A 242 14.40 16.77 3.98
N LEU A 243 14.25 15.51 3.57
CA LEU A 243 13.45 15.09 2.42
C LEU A 243 12.03 15.66 2.52
N CYS A 244 11.50 15.75 3.74
CA CYS A 244 10.17 16.27 4.04
C CYS A 244 10.01 17.78 3.75
N ASN A 245 11.11 18.52 3.53
CA ASN A 245 11.09 19.94 3.18
C ASN A 245 11.34 20.20 1.68
N LEU A 246 11.61 19.16 0.89
CA LEU A 246 11.80 19.27 -0.55
C LEU A 246 10.46 19.22 -1.27
N ASN A 247 10.41 19.81 -2.47
CA ASN A 247 9.23 19.80 -3.34
C ASN A 247 9.21 18.57 -4.26
N GLY A 248 8.02 18.14 -4.66
CA GLY A 248 7.80 17.10 -5.66
C GLY A 248 7.36 15.75 -5.08
N ASP A 249 6.79 14.91 -5.95
CA ASP A 249 6.18 13.65 -5.55
C ASP A 249 7.16 12.68 -4.89
N ALA A 250 8.38 12.57 -5.43
CA ALA A 250 9.40 11.68 -4.86
C ALA A 250 9.84 12.12 -3.44
N ALA A 251 9.90 13.43 -3.19
CA ALA A 251 10.20 13.97 -1.86
C ALA A 251 9.06 13.64 -0.89
N SER A 252 7.83 13.95 -1.30
CA SER A 252 6.68 13.79 -0.42
C SER A 252 6.38 12.32 -0.15
N ASP A 253 6.37 11.47 -1.18
CA ASP A 253 6.13 10.03 -1.03
C ASP A 253 7.25 9.35 -0.22
N GLY A 254 8.51 9.75 -0.42
CA GLY A 254 9.62 9.26 0.41
C GLY A 254 9.54 9.73 1.87
N CYS A 255 9.12 10.97 2.12
CA CYS A 255 8.86 11.48 3.47
C CYS A 255 7.71 10.72 4.16
N GLN A 256 6.64 10.43 3.43
CA GLN A 256 5.53 9.62 3.94
C GLN A 256 5.97 8.20 4.26
N MET A 257 6.81 7.61 3.41
CA MET A 257 7.42 6.30 3.69
C MET A 257 8.31 6.36 4.93
N GLN A 258 9.12 7.42 5.11
CA GLN A 258 9.92 7.61 6.32
C GLN A 258 9.06 7.58 7.59
N LYS A 259 7.91 8.28 7.58
CA LYS A 259 6.94 8.24 8.69
C LYS A 259 6.34 6.85 8.89
N ALA A 260 6.02 6.14 7.80
CA ALA A 260 5.45 4.80 7.87
C ALA A 260 6.43 3.80 8.51
N PHE A 261 7.73 3.87 8.18
CA PHE A 261 8.77 3.08 8.83
C PHE A 261 8.92 3.42 10.31
N ALA A 262 8.84 4.70 10.69
CA ALA A 262 8.93 5.11 12.10
C ALA A 262 7.77 4.59 12.96
N GLY A 263 6.64 4.23 12.34
CA GLY A 263 5.50 3.60 12.99
C GLY A 263 5.41 2.08 12.82
N SER A 264 6.40 1.43 12.18
CA SER A 264 6.42 -0.02 11.96
C SER A 264 7.39 -0.74 12.90
N LEU A 265 7.40 -2.07 12.87
CA LEU A 265 8.38 -2.87 13.60
C LEU A 265 9.77 -2.84 12.94
N VAL A 266 9.88 -2.26 11.75
CA VAL A 266 11.12 -2.19 10.97
C VAL A 266 12.05 -1.09 11.48
N ALA A 267 11.52 0.08 11.83
CA ALA A 267 12.33 1.14 12.45
C ALA A 267 11.82 1.40 13.89
N PRO A 268 12.70 1.49 14.90
CA PRO A 268 14.17 1.47 14.80
C PRO A 268 14.81 0.08 14.86
N HIS A 269 14.01 -1.00 15.03
CA HIS A 269 14.55 -2.31 15.45
C HIS A 269 15.38 -3.03 14.39
N ILE A 270 15.10 -2.83 13.11
CA ILE A 270 15.78 -3.47 11.97
C ILE A 270 16.71 -2.48 11.29
N ILE A 271 16.23 -1.24 11.10
CA ILE A 271 17.01 -0.11 10.64
C ILE A 271 16.93 1.01 11.67
N PRO A 272 18.03 1.31 12.40
CA PRO A 272 17.98 2.27 13.51
C PRO A 272 17.71 3.70 13.04
N ASN A 273 18.13 4.05 11.82
CA ASN A 273 17.84 5.33 11.19
C ASN A 273 17.42 5.10 9.74
N PHE A 274 16.25 5.59 9.36
CA PHE A 274 15.79 5.61 7.98
C PHE A 274 15.65 7.07 7.50
N HIS A 275 16.55 7.47 6.61
CA HIS A 275 16.58 8.79 5.99
C HIS A 275 16.65 8.60 4.47
N PRO A 276 15.52 8.29 3.83
CA PRO A 276 15.52 8.07 2.40
C PRO A 276 15.90 9.34 1.64
N LEU A 277 16.46 9.16 0.45
CA LEU A 277 16.79 10.24 -0.50
C LEU A 277 15.67 10.44 -1.55
N GLY A 278 14.61 9.64 -1.47
CA GLY A 278 13.49 9.64 -2.41
C GLY A 278 12.50 8.52 -2.16
N ALA A 279 11.75 8.13 -3.19
CA ALA A 279 10.68 7.14 -3.09
C ALA A 279 11.03 5.85 -3.85
N LEU A 280 10.90 4.71 -3.18
CA LEU A 280 10.96 3.39 -3.80
C LEU A 280 9.54 2.90 -4.09
N TYR A 281 9.23 2.73 -5.37
CA TYR A 281 8.00 2.12 -5.84
C TYR A 281 8.27 0.64 -6.11
N VAL A 282 7.68 -0.22 -5.29
CA VAL A 282 7.68 -1.68 -5.49
C VAL A 282 6.35 -2.04 -6.12
N GLN A 283 6.36 -2.61 -7.32
CA GLN A 283 5.13 -2.89 -8.06
C GLN A 283 4.95 -4.39 -8.28
N TYR A 284 3.84 -4.91 -7.78
CA TYR A 284 3.34 -6.25 -8.06
C TYR A 284 2.16 -6.15 -9.02
N ARG A 285 2.37 -6.59 -10.27
CA ARG A 285 1.38 -6.47 -11.36
C ARG A 285 0.95 -5.02 -11.53
N ASN A 286 -0.31 -4.69 -11.21
CA ASN A 286 -0.90 -3.36 -11.34
C ASN A 286 -0.93 -2.56 -10.02
N ILE A 287 -0.34 -3.07 -8.93
CA ILE A 287 -0.36 -2.41 -7.62
C ILE A 287 1.05 -1.95 -7.25
N VAL A 288 1.17 -0.70 -6.84
CA VAL A 288 2.39 -0.15 -6.25
C VAL A 288 2.26 -0.17 -4.73
N VAL A 289 3.13 -0.91 -4.07
CA VAL A 289 3.14 -1.11 -2.62
C VAL A 289 3.29 0.23 -1.90
N GLY A 290 2.30 0.53 -1.06
CA GLY A 290 2.36 1.58 -0.04
C GLY A 290 2.75 1.02 1.32
N GLY A 291 3.34 1.85 2.19
CA GLY A 291 3.77 1.43 3.53
C GLY A 291 2.67 0.68 4.29
N ALA A 292 3.00 -0.53 4.74
CA ALA A 292 2.11 -1.47 5.47
C ALA A 292 0.89 -1.98 4.69
N GLN A 293 0.87 -1.86 3.36
CA GLN A 293 -0.22 -2.38 2.55
C GLN A 293 -0.37 -3.89 2.70
N GLN A 294 -1.60 -4.41 2.79
CA GLN A 294 -1.87 -5.85 2.83
C GLN A 294 -1.88 -6.45 1.42
N LEU A 295 -1.07 -7.48 1.18
CA LEU A 295 -1.04 -8.25 -0.06
C LEU A 295 -1.35 -9.73 0.21
N THR A 296 -1.74 -10.45 -0.85
CA THR A 296 -1.96 -11.91 -0.81
C THR A 296 -0.75 -12.67 -1.36
N PRO A 297 -0.54 -13.94 -0.95
CA PRO A 297 0.51 -14.78 -1.52
C PRO A 297 0.41 -14.95 -3.04
N SER A 298 -0.81 -15.00 -3.58
CA SER A 298 -1.04 -15.11 -5.03
C SER A 298 -0.59 -13.86 -5.80
N ARG A 299 -0.63 -12.68 -5.16
CA ARG A 299 -0.18 -11.41 -5.73
C ARG A 299 1.35 -11.30 -5.76
N THR A 300 2.01 -11.86 -4.77
CA THR A 300 3.46 -11.81 -4.59
C THR A 300 4.17 -13.06 -5.11
N ASN A 301 3.48 -13.90 -5.87
CA ASN A 301 4.03 -15.16 -6.40
C ASN A 301 5.13 -14.97 -7.46
N VAL A 302 5.25 -13.77 -8.02
CA VAL A 302 6.28 -13.36 -8.99
C VAL A 302 6.97 -12.13 -8.43
N HIS A 303 8.27 -11.99 -8.68
CA HIS A 303 9.04 -10.85 -8.21
C HIS A 303 8.45 -9.50 -8.68
N PRO A 304 8.58 -8.43 -7.89
CA PRO A 304 8.08 -7.13 -8.27
C PRO A 304 8.99 -6.47 -9.33
N THR A 305 8.48 -5.42 -9.95
CA THR A 305 9.33 -4.40 -10.57
C THR A 305 9.65 -3.31 -9.55
N LEU A 306 10.85 -2.74 -9.63
CA LEU A 306 11.28 -1.67 -8.72
C LEU A 306 11.58 -0.40 -9.52
N SER A 307 11.07 0.73 -9.04
CA SER A 307 11.41 2.05 -9.56
C SER A 307 11.81 2.94 -8.38
N LEU A 308 12.99 3.55 -8.44
CA LEU A 308 13.47 4.46 -7.42
C LEU A 308 13.56 5.87 -8.03
N LYS A 309 12.83 6.82 -7.45
CA LYS A 309 12.96 8.24 -7.81
C LYS A 309 13.65 8.98 -6.68
N ILE A 310 14.81 9.57 -6.96
CA ILE A 310 15.53 10.43 -6.03
C ILE A 310 14.92 11.83 -6.08
N ALA A 311 14.72 12.43 -4.90
CA ALA A 311 14.17 13.77 -4.79
C ALA A 311 15.24 14.84 -4.55
N THR A 312 16.43 14.45 -4.08
CA THR A 312 17.52 15.37 -3.81
C THR A 312 18.36 15.61 -5.06
N ASN A 313 18.40 16.84 -5.57
CA ASN A 313 19.22 17.19 -6.74
C ASN A 313 20.74 17.03 -6.51
N ASN A 314 21.16 16.98 -5.25
CA ASN A 314 22.57 16.85 -4.86
C ASN A 314 23.07 15.41 -4.85
N TYR A 315 22.23 14.43 -5.17
CA TYR A 315 22.61 13.02 -5.17
C TYR A 315 22.57 12.46 -6.59
N ASN A 316 23.76 12.24 -7.15
CA ASN A 316 23.91 11.58 -8.44
C ASN A 316 23.78 10.05 -8.26
N VAL A 317 22.84 9.43 -8.99
CA VAL A 317 22.67 7.97 -9.04
C VAL A 317 23.48 7.30 -10.14
N ILE A 318 23.94 8.06 -11.13
CA ILE A 318 24.64 7.54 -12.30
C ILE A 318 26.07 7.15 -11.94
N GLY A 319 26.52 6.00 -12.47
CA GLY A 319 27.84 5.43 -12.19
C GLY A 319 27.96 4.73 -10.84
N LYS A 320 26.93 4.79 -10.00
CA LYS A 320 26.88 4.10 -8.70
C LYS A 320 26.30 2.71 -8.81
N LYS A 321 26.61 1.89 -7.80
CA LYS A 321 26.11 0.53 -7.67
C LYS A 321 25.32 0.37 -6.37
N TYR A 322 24.35 -0.54 -6.40
CA TYR A 322 23.37 -0.71 -5.33
C TYR A 322 23.17 -2.18 -4.99
N VAL A 323 22.75 -2.42 -3.75
CA VAL A 323 22.20 -3.70 -3.31
C VAL A 323 20.73 -3.50 -2.96
N VAL A 324 19.89 -4.42 -3.45
CA VAL A 324 18.47 -4.51 -3.10
C VAL A 324 18.29 -5.74 -2.24
N LEU A 325 17.65 -5.56 -1.09
CA LEU A 325 17.25 -6.66 -0.20
C LEU A 325 15.74 -6.65 -0.06
N MET A 326 15.14 -7.83 -0.10
CA MET A 326 13.80 -8.10 0.42
C MET A 326 13.93 -9.05 1.60
N VAL A 327 13.50 -8.59 2.78
CA VAL A 327 13.61 -9.35 4.03
C VAL A 327 12.26 -9.48 4.69
N ASP A 328 12.08 -10.57 5.42
CA ASP A 328 10.96 -10.75 6.35
C ASP A 328 11.34 -10.20 7.73
N SER A 329 10.62 -9.17 8.17
CA SER A 329 10.80 -8.44 9.41
C SER A 329 9.91 -8.90 10.57
N SER A 330 9.11 -9.96 10.41
CA SER A 330 8.01 -10.31 11.31
C SER A 330 8.39 -10.51 12.79
N LYS A 331 9.68 -10.71 13.10
CA LYS A 331 10.18 -10.83 14.47
C LYS A 331 10.42 -9.47 15.17
N GLY A 332 10.40 -8.36 14.43
CA GLY A 332 10.70 -7.03 14.97
C GLY A 332 12.14 -6.92 15.51
N THR A 333 13.08 -7.67 14.92
CA THR A 333 14.50 -7.70 15.31
C THR A 333 15.40 -7.54 14.10
N SER A 334 16.65 -7.12 14.30
CA SER A 334 17.68 -7.08 13.24
C SER A 334 18.01 -8.45 12.63
N ILE A 335 17.56 -9.54 13.27
CA ILE A 335 17.64 -10.91 12.75
C ILE A 335 16.45 -11.17 11.83
N VAL A 336 16.71 -11.28 10.53
CA VAL A 336 15.68 -11.37 9.48
C VAL A 336 15.90 -12.57 8.56
N ASN A 337 14.85 -13.01 7.88
CA ASN A 337 14.95 -13.98 6.80
C ASN A 337 15.09 -13.26 5.46
N LEU A 338 15.89 -13.82 4.55
CA LEU A 338 16.06 -13.28 3.21
C LEU A 338 15.03 -13.87 2.24
N SER A 339 14.35 -13.02 1.49
CA SER A 339 13.42 -13.45 0.43
C SER A 339 13.91 -13.08 -0.96
N TRP A 340 14.78 -12.07 -1.08
CA TRP A 340 15.40 -11.69 -2.35
C TRP A 340 16.63 -10.83 -2.09
N ALA A 341 17.71 -11.05 -2.84
CA ALA A 341 18.87 -10.17 -2.79
C ALA A 341 19.55 -10.05 -4.16
N LEU A 342 19.72 -8.80 -4.59
CA LEU A 342 20.39 -8.44 -5.83
C LEU A 342 21.57 -7.51 -5.53
N TRP A 343 22.72 -7.75 -6.17
CA TRP A 343 23.95 -7.01 -5.93
C TRP A 343 24.51 -6.38 -7.19
N GLY A 344 25.04 -5.17 -7.06
CA GLY A 344 25.67 -4.44 -8.17
C GLY A 344 24.66 -3.92 -9.19
N ILE A 345 23.44 -3.61 -8.74
CA ILE A 345 22.43 -2.96 -9.55
C ILE A 345 22.89 -1.53 -9.91
N SER A 346 22.58 -1.06 -11.11
CA SER A 346 22.83 0.32 -11.55
C SER A 346 21.56 0.99 -12.06
N PHE A 347 21.57 2.32 -12.08
CA PHE A 347 20.53 3.09 -12.74
C PHE A 347 20.81 3.17 -14.24
N ASP A 348 19.75 3.14 -15.03
CA ASP A 348 19.81 3.50 -16.45
C ASP A 348 20.03 5.02 -16.56
N SER A 349 21.03 5.41 -17.35
CA SER A 349 21.43 6.80 -17.58
C SER A 349 20.34 7.64 -18.22
N ASN A 350 19.42 7.04 -18.97
CA ASN A 350 18.39 7.77 -19.70
C ASN A 350 17.10 7.92 -18.88
N SER A 351 16.66 6.83 -18.24
CA SER A 351 15.36 6.82 -17.56
C SER A 351 15.42 7.22 -16.09
N HIS A 352 16.62 7.29 -15.49
CA HIS A 352 16.79 7.41 -14.03
C HIS A 352 16.00 6.35 -13.26
N GLN A 353 15.69 5.22 -13.91
CA GLN A 353 15.07 4.06 -13.28
C GLN A 353 16.15 3.05 -12.92
N MET A 354 15.85 2.26 -11.89
CA MET A 354 16.74 1.19 -11.48
C MET A 354 16.67 0.06 -12.50
N ASN A 355 17.80 -0.25 -13.14
CA ASN A 355 17.88 -1.42 -14.01
C ASN A 355 18.14 -2.64 -13.12
N LEU A 356 17.13 -3.50 -12.96
CA LEU A 356 17.21 -4.69 -12.11
C LEU A 356 18.14 -5.77 -12.64
N THR A 357 18.87 -5.56 -13.74
CA THR A 357 19.95 -6.45 -14.18
C THR A 357 21.12 -6.33 -13.20
N PRO A 358 21.30 -7.27 -12.27
CA PRO A 358 22.32 -7.17 -11.26
C PRO A 358 23.65 -7.70 -11.83
N ASN A 359 24.77 -7.28 -11.24
CA ASN A 359 26.04 -7.97 -11.49
C ASN A 359 25.99 -9.40 -10.90
N GLN A 360 25.26 -9.58 -9.80
CA GLN A 360 25.12 -10.86 -9.12
C GLN A 360 23.73 -10.99 -8.45
N ILE A 361 23.08 -12.13 -8.65
CA ILE A 361 21.93 -12.55 -7.84
C ILE A 361 22.47 -13.28 -6.62
N LEU A 362 22.23 -12.75 -5.43
CA LEU A 362 22.71 -13.34 -4.17
C LEU A 362 21.72 -14.34 -3.60
N CYS A 363 20.43 -14.02 -3.72
CA CYS A 363 19.31 -14.88 -3.36
C CYS A 363 18.24 -14.68 -4.43
N GLY A 364 17.80 -15.78 -5.05
CA GLY A 364 16.66 -15.76 -5.97
C GLY A 364 15.40 -15.26 -5.26
N TYR A 365 14.42 -14.79 -6.04
CA TYR A 365 13.16 -14.35 -5.46
C TYR A 365 12.40 -15.54 -4.87
N ILE A 366 12.15 -15.50 -3.58
CA ILE A 366 11.35 -16.48 -2.85
C ILE A 366 10.01 -15.83 -2.57
N PRO A 367 8.91 -16.33 -3.16
CA PRO A 367 7.58 -15.80 -2.94
C PRO A 367 7.25 -15.71 -1.45
N PRO A 368 6.78 -14.54 -0.98
CA PRO A 368 6.21 -14.35 0.33
C PRO A 368 5.13 -15.39 0.62
N HIS A 369 5.16 -15.96 1.81
CA HIS A 369 4.08 -16.81 2.32
C HIS A 369 3.83 -16.55 3.80
N SER A 370 2.56 -16.59 4.15
CA SER A 370 2.06 -16.45 5.50
C SER A 370 1.87 -17.85 6.09
N LYS A 371 2.74 -18.26 7.00
CA LYS A 371 2.51 -19.44 7.87
C LYS A 371 3.15 -19.19 9.23
N PRO A 372 2.42 -19.23 10.36
CA PRO A 372 0.97 -19.06 10.56
C PRO A 372 0.56 -17.64 11.02
N ALA A 373 1.48 -16.67 11.05
CA ALA A 373 1.22 -15.30 11.49
C ALA A 373 1.29 -14.32 10.32
N GLU A 374 0.67 -13.14 10.49
CA GLU A 374 0.89 -11.98 9.62
C GLU A 374 2.40 -11.72 9.49
N ARG A 375 2.86 -11.53 8.26
CA ARG A 375 4.28 -11.26 7.99
C ARG A 375 4.47 -9.87 7.40
N GLU A 376 5.58 -9.24 7.74
CA GLU A 376 5.96 -7.95 7.16
C GLU A 376 7.21 -8.16 6.29
N TYR A 377 7.12 -7.75 5.02
CA TYR A 377 8.20 -7.88 4.06
C TYR A 377 8.71 -6.50 3.67
N VAL A 378 10.01 -6.30 3.80
CA VAL A 378 10.67 -5.00 3.68
C VAL A 378 11.64 -5.03 2.51
N PHE A 379 11.52 -4.06 1.62
CA PHE A 379 12.49 -3.75 0.58
C PHE A 379 13.41 -2.63 1.05
N LEU A 380 14.71 -2.85 0.92
CA LEU A 380 15.74 -1.88 1.27
C LEU A 380 16.73 -1.75 0.11
N VAL A 381 17.07 -0.51 -0.22
CA VAL A 381 18.08 -0.18 -1.22
C VAL A 381 19.25 0.50 -0.53
N TYR A 382 20.45 -0.06 -0.67
CA TYR A 382 21.68 0.53 -0.17
C TYR A 382 22.61 0.89 -1.33
N GLU A 383 23.30 2.02 -1.20
CA GLU A 383 24.43 2.38 -2.05
C GLU A 383 25.65 1.54 -1.67
N LEU A 384 26.28 0.90 -2.65
CA LEU A 384 27.54 0.21 -2.48
C LEU A 384 28.69 1.23 -2.50
N PRO A 385 29.68 1.12 -1.59
CA PRO A 385 30.93 1.87 -1.71
C PRO A 385 31.60 1.66 -3.07
N ASN A 386 32.27 2.68 -3.61
CA ASN A 386 32.90 2.64 -4.95
C ASN A 386 33.89 1.46 -5.14
N ASN A 387 34.47 0.95 -4.06
CA ASN A 387 35.39 -0.20 -4.04
C ASN A 387 34.71 -1.55 -3.70
N ALA A 388 33.44 -1.54 -3.30
CA ALA A 388 32.70 -2.73 -2.87
C ALA A 388 32.06 -3.46 -4.07
N LEU A 389 32.90 -4.07 -4.90
CA LEU A 389 32.42 -4.91 -6.00
C LEU A 389 32.03 -6.32 -5.53
N ASN A 390 32.65 -6.80 -4.45
CA ASN A 390 32.47 -8.17 -3.97
C ASN A 390 31.81 -8.22 -2.60
N ILE A 391 30.70 -8.96 -2.51
CA ILE A 391 30.16 -9.45 -1.25
C ILE A 391 31.17 -10.39 -0.55
N SER A 392 31.22 -10.36 0.78
CA SER A 392 32.02 -11.29 1.57
C SER A 392 31.67 -12.75 1.29
N LYS A 393 32.66 -13.65 1.40
CA LYS A 393 32.47 -15.08 1.14
C LYS A 393 31.40 -15.70 2.04
N GLU A 394 31.37 -15.32 3.31
CA GLU A 394 30.38 -15.76 4.30
C GLU A 394 28.95 -15.48 3.83
N TYR A 395 28.62 -14.22 3.51
CA TYR A 395 27.28 -13.86 3.08
C TYR A 395 26.95 -14.34 1.67
N ARG A 396 27.95 -14.49 0.79
CA ARG A 396 27.76 -15.13 -0.52
C ARG A 396 27.29 -16.57 -0.36
N THR A 397 27.94 -17.34 0.51
CA THR A 397 27.56 -18.72 0.80
C THR A 397 26.21 -18.78 1.51
N LEU A 398 25.98 -17.92 2.52
CA LEU A 398 24.73 -17.89 3.26
C LEU A 398 23.54 -17.58 2.34
N PHE A 399 23.59 -16.48 1.59
CA PHE A 399 22.48 -16.06 0.72
C PHE A 399 22.25 -17.02 -0.43
N GLY A 400 23.33 -17.59 -1.00
CA GLY A 400 23.23 -18.60 -2.05
C GLY A 400 22.63 -19.93 -1.59
N SER A 401 22.59 -20.19 -0.27
CA SER A 401 21.95 -21.39 0.30
C SER A 401 20.43 -21.24 0.49
N VAL A 402 19.91 -20.02 0.45
CA VAL A 402 18.50 -19.72 0.72
C VAL A 402 17.63 -20.13 -0.48
N ASN A 403 16.58 -20.88 -0.21
CA ASN A 403 15.58 -21.32 -1.18
C ASN A 403 14.21 -21.52 -0.51
N ALA A 404 13.18 -21.82 -1.30
CA ALA A 404 11.80 -21.95 -0.83
C ALA A 404 11.59 -23.01 0.27
N SER A 405 12.51 -23.97 0.44
CA SER A 405 12.40 -25.03 1.46
C SER A 405 13.02 -24.65 2.81
N ASN A 406 13.92 -23.67 2.84
CA ASN A 406 14.72 -23.35 4.03
C ASN A 406 14.75 -21.86 4.40
N HIS A 407 14.14 -20.96 3.63
CA HIS A 407 14.25 -19.51 3.89
C HIS A 407 13.74 -19.13 5.29
N ASP A 408 12.72 -19.81 5.83
CA ASP A 408 12.21 -19.64 7.20
C ASP A 408 13.17 -20.11 8.30
N LYS A 409 14.24 -20.81 7.92
CA LYS A 409 15.25 -21.38 8.83
C LYS A 409 16.59 -20.67 8.72
N VAL A 410 16.82 -19.93 7.63
CA VAL A 410 18.06 -19.18 7.40
C VAL A 410 17.84 -17.73 7.80
N PHE A 411 18.54 -17.34 8.87
CA PHE A 411 18.48 -15.99 9.42
C PHE A 411 19.85 -15.31 9.29
N PHE A 412 19.83 -13.99 9.16
CA PHE A 412 21.04 -13.20 9.26
C PHE A 412 20.78 -11.90 10.02
N ASP A 413 21.84 -11.37 10.62
CA ASP A 413 21.83 -10.05 11.24
C ASP A 413 22.06 -8.98 10.15
N LEU A 414 21.01 -8.20 9.86
CA LEU A 414 21.07 -7.14 8.86
C LEU A 414 22.06 -6.04 9.27
N GLY A 415 22.15 -5.71 10.55
CA GLY A 415 23.08 -4.69 11.06
C GLY A 415 24.53 -5.11 10.86
N LYS A 416 24.86 -6.39 11.14
CA LYS A 416 26.19 -6.94 10.85
C LYS A 416 26.49 -6.96 9.36
N PHE A 417 25.52 -7.32 8.51
CA PHE A 417 25.69 -7.28 7.06
C PHE A 417 26.02 -5.87 6.57
N VAL A 418 25.25 -4.88 7.02
CA VAL A 418 25.44 -3.45 6.70
C VAL A 418 26.83 -2.99 7.16
N GLY A 419 27.21 -3.28 8.41
CA GLY A 419 28.51 -2.88 8.97
C GLY A 419 29.69 -3.52 8.23
N LEU A 420 29.64 -4.83 7.98
CA LEU A 420 30.74 -5.57 7.33
C LEU A 420 31.03 -5.07 5.91
N HIS A 421 30.00 -4.65 5.18
CA HIS A 421 30.15 -4.16 3.80
C HIS A 421 30.24 -2.63 3.73
N ASN A 422 30.39 -1.95 4.88
CA ASN A 422 30.45 -0.49 4.99
C ASN A 422 29.28 0.21 4.27
N LEU A 423 28.10 -0.41 4.33
CA LEU A 423 26.89 0.18 3.81
C LEU A 423 26.46 1.29 4.77
N LYS A 424 26.05 2.43 4.20
CA LYS A 424 25.39 3.48 4.98
C LYS A 424 23.94 3.06 5.28
N GLY A 425 23.14 3.97 5.83
CA GLY A 425 21.69 3.75 5.89
C GLY A 425 21.08 3.50 4.50
N PRO A 426 19.94 2.81 4.42
CA PRO A 426 19.29 2.58 3.13
C PRO A 426 18.82 3.91 2.55
N ILE A 427 19.08 4.12 1.26
CA ILE A 427 18.73 5.35 0.55
C ILE A 427 17.26 5.39 0.14
N ALA A 428 16.59 4.23 0.17
CA ALA A 428 15.16 4.09 -0.05
C ALA A 428 14.68 2.76 0.51
N GLY A 429 13.38 2.66 0.75
CA GLY A 429 12.75 1.44 1.19
C GLY A 429 11.23 1.48 0.99
N SER A 430 10.61 0.31 1.09
CA SER A 430 9.15 0.14 1.10
C SER A 430 8.84 -1.17 1.83
N PHE A 431 7.61 -1.35 2.27
CA PHE A 431 7.22 -2.59 2.94
C PHE A 431 5.73 -2.86 2.77
N PHE A 432 5.37 -4.15 2.84
CA PHE A 432 3.98 -4.61 2.84
C PHE A 432 3.79 -5.67 3.91
N LYS A 433 2.53 -5.91 4.26
CA LYS A 433 2.08 -6.99 5.13
C LYS A 433 1.44 -8.10 4.31
N LEU A 434 1.65 -9.33 4.72
CA LEU A 434 1.11 -10.52 4.09
C LEU A 434 0.28 -11.31 5.10
N ASP A 435 -0.98 -11.55 4.77
CA ASP A 435 -1.93 -12.32 5.56
C ASP A 435 -2.61 -13.41 4.71
N LEU A 436 -2.99 -14.55 5.31
CA LEU A 436 -3.48 -15.78 4.67
C LEU A 436 -4.90 -15.72 4.09
#